data_AF-A0A9N8ZMJ9-F1
#
_entry.id   AF-A0A9N8ZMJ9-F1
#
_cell.length_a   1.000
_cell.length_b   1.000
_cell.length_c   1.000
_cell.angle_alpha   90.00
_cell.angle_beta   90.00
_cell.angle_gamma   90.00
#
_symmetry.space_group_name_H-M   'P 1'
#
loop_
_entity.id
_entity.type
_entity.pdbx_description
1 polymer ?
#
loop_
_entity_poly.entity_id
_entity_poly.type
_entity_poly.pdbx_seq_one_letter_code
_entity_poly.pdbx_strand_id
1 'polypeptide(L)'
;MFGEDFQELRLVVWEEEVTKLVHMNFLASKQTMFAKLPKVMALHFSRSIYLQNGMTLKNPCRVLFPEKIDLTQYTTTGYLATMPSEPLSSPPSPSSSLSSPILSPFADIDGAQPDGIHYRLKAIIAHIGDHKLGHFVTYRRQEGQDSWWRLSDESIEEVKLSKVLEQEAYMLFYERENI
;
A
#
# COMPACT_ATOMS: atom_id res chain seq x y z
N MET A 1 4.14 74.89 15.53
CA MET A 1 2.92 74.12 15.19
C MET A 1 3.36 72.96 14.35
N PHE A 2 3.11 71.77 14.87
CA PHE A 2 3.55 70.47 14.37
C PHE A 2 2.87 70.14 13.03
N GLY A 3 3.65 69.71 12.04
CA GLY A 3 3.15 69.04 10.85
C GLY A 3 3.30 67.55 11.06
N GLU A 4 2.19 66.86 11.32
CA GLU A 4 2.12 65.41 11.36
C GLU A 4 1.96 64.89 9.94
N ASP A 5 2.84 64.00 9.53
CA ASP A 5 2.68 63.18 8.32
C ASP A 5 2.97 61.73 8.73
N PHE A 6 1.94 61.06 9.23
CA PHE A 6 1.92 59.60 9.40
C PHE A 6 0.97 59.05 8.34
N GLN A 7 1.55 58.41 7.31
CA GLN A 7 0.78 57.62 6.36
C GLN A 7 0.05 56.50 7.11
N GLU A 8 -1.27 56.57 7.06
CA GLU A 8 -2.18 55.56 7.58
C GLU A 8 -2.01 54.25 6.79
N LEU A 9 -1.22 53.32 7.33
CA LEU A 9 -1.17 51.95 6.84
C LEU A 9 -2.53 51.31 7.12
N ARG A 10 -3.40 51.31 6.10
CA ARG A 10 -4.62 50.49 6.11
C ARG A 10 -4.22 49.04 6.29
N LEU A 11 -4.53 48.49 7.46
CA LEU A 11 -4.65 47.05 7.69
C LEU A 11 -5.66 46.51 6.67
N VAL A 12 -5.17 45.86 5.63
CA VAL A 12 -5.99 44.98 4.79
C VAL A 12 -6.30 43.76 5.64
N VAL A 13 -7.42 43.82 6.34
CA VAL A 13 -8.02 42.65 6.98
C VAL A 13 -8.51 41.77 5.83
N TRP A 14 -7.81 40.68 5.57
CA TRP A 14 -8.33 39.60 4.75
C TRP A 14 -9.45 38.95 5.55
N GLU A 15 -10.69 39.27 5.23
CA GLU A 15 -11.84 38.58 5.76
C GLU A 15 -11.88 37.20 5.08
N GLU A 16 -11.27 36.21 5.73
CA GLU A 16 -11.38 34.82 5.30
C GLU A 16 -12.87 34.44 5.35
N GLU A 17 -13.50 34.31 4.19
CA GLU A 17 -14.79 33.63 4.06
C GLU A 17 -14.60 32.18 4.50
N VAL A 18 -14.81 31.91 5.79
CA VAL A 18 -14.84 30.57 6.33
C VAL A 18 -15.97 29.84 5.63
N THR A 19 -15.60 28.94 4.73
CA THR A 19 -16.55 28.16 3.96
C THR A 19 -17.37 27.32 4.95
N LYS A 20 -18.67 27.61 5.04
CA LYS A 20 -19.55 26.95 6.01
C LYS A 20 -19.60 25.47 5.68
N LEU A 21 -19.10 24.61 6.56
CA LEU A 21 -19.19 23.16 6.39
C LEU A 21 -20.67 22.77 6.35
N VAL A 22 -21.16 22.40 5.16
CA VAL A 22 -22.54 21.96 4.96
C VAL A 22 -22.61 20.46 5.20
N HIS A 23 -23.49 20.03 6.10
CA HIS A 23 -23.78 18.61 6.29
C HIS A 23 -24.51 18.08 5.06
N MET A 24 -23.89 17.14 4.37
CA MET A 24 -24.32 16.61 3.09
C MET A 24 -24.65 15.12 3.26
N ASN A 25 -25.93 14.76 3.16
CA ASN A 25 -26.40 13.37 3.21
C ASN A 25 -26.32 12.70 1.81
N PHE A 26 -25.16 12.83 1.16
CA PHE A 26 -24.89 12.17 -0.12
C PHE A 26 -23.96 10.98 0.08
N LEU A 27 -24.04 10.02 -0.85
CA LEU A 27 -23.12 8.90 -0.90
C LEU A 27 -21.70 9.43 -1.18
N ALA A 28 -20.78 9.16 -0.27
CA ALA A 28 -19.38 9.50 -0.40
C ALA A 28 -18.57 8.28 -0.84
N SER A 29 -17.60 8.48 -1.73
CA SER A 29 -16.63 7.46 -2.12
C SER A 29 -15.38 7.58 -1.25
N LYS A 30 -14.87 6.46 -0.72
CA LYS A 30 -13.60 6.41 0.00
C LYS A 30 -12.59 5.59 -0.80
N GLN A 31 -11.50 6.23 -1.19
CA GLN A 31 -10.32 5.56 -1.75
C GLN A 31 -9.17 5.63 -0.75
N THR A 32 -8.34 4.58 -0.68
CA THR A 32 -7.19 4.51 0.24
C THR A 32 -5.96 4.10 -0.55
N MET A 33 -4.84 4.75 -0.27
CA MET A 33 -3.54 4.54 -0.93
C MET A 33 -2.42 4.56 0.11
N PHE A 34 -1.25 4.04 -0.26
CA PHE A 34 -0.06 4.15 0.57
C PHE A 34 0.59 5.52 0.39
N ALA A 35 0.67 6.31 1.46
CA ALA A 35 1.44 7.56 1.45
C ALA A 35 2.95 7.31 1.44
N LYS A 36 3.38 6.30 2.21
CA LYS A 36 4.75 5.82 2.29
C LYS A 36 4.74 4.32 2.52
N LEU A 37 5.45 3.58 1.69
CA LEU A 37 5.56 2.13 1.81
C LEU A 37 6.68 1.72 2.79
N PRO A 38 6.47 0.67 3.62
CA PRO A 38 7.46 0.19 4.58
C PRO A 38 8.52 -0.69 3.91
N LYS A 39 9.78 -0.67 4.37
CA LYS A 39 10.85 -1.53 3.79
C LYS A 39 10.46 -3.01 3.75
N VAL A 40 9.79 -3.47 4.79
CA VAL A 40 9.17 -4.80 4.89
C VAL A 40 7.67 -4.61 5.06
N MET A 41 6.89 -5.22 4.18
CA MET A 41 5.43 -5.18 4.18
C MET A 41 4.89 -6.54 4.62
N ALA A 42 4.05 -6.53 5.65
CA ALA A 42 3.29 -7.71 6.09
C ALA A 42 1.83 -7.57 5.65
N LEU A 43 1.31 -8.59 4.96
CA LEU A 43 -0.09 -8.68 4.54
C LEU A 43 -0.75 -9.81 5.31
N HIS A 44 -1.84 -9.51 6.01
CA HIS A 44 -2.63 -10.48 6.75
C HIS A 44 -3.94 -10.75 6.04
N PHE A 45 -4.25 -12.02 5.80
CA PHE A 45 -5.55 -12.43 5.28
C PHE A 45 -6.50 -12.67 6.44
N SER A 46 -7.54 -11.83 6.56
CA SER A 46 -8.62 -12.05 7.52
C SER A 46 -9.47 -13.24 7.08
N ARG A 47 -9.15 -14.42 7.62
CA ARG A 47 -9.80 -15.70 7.31
C ARG A 47 -10.92 -16.07 8.29
N SER A 48 -11.30 -15.19 9.20
CA SER A 48 -12.36 -15.46 10.18
C SER A 48 -13.73 -15.10 9.61
N ILE A 49 -14.67 -16.04 9.61
CA ILE A 49 -16.08 -15.82 9.27
C ILE A 49 -16.90 -15.99 10.54
N TYR A 50 -17.67 -14.96 10.89
CA TYR A 50 -18.60 -14.98 12.01
C TYR A 50 -20.04 -15.05 11.49
N LEU A 51 -20.76 -16.09 11.89
CA LEU A 51 -22.15 -16.30 11.52
C LEU A 51 -23.08 -15.75 12.60
N GLN A 52 -24.31 -15.38 12.22
CA GLN A 52 -25.32 -14.81 13.13
C GLN A 52 -25.70 -15.77 14.29
N ASN A 53 -25.55 -17.08 14.08
CA ASN A 53 -25.79 -18.10 15.10
C ASN A 53 -24.63 -18.25 16.11
N GLY A 54 -23.63 -17.38 16.08
CA GLY A 54 -22.46 -17.41 16.96
C GLY A 54 -21.38 -18.42 16.55
N MET A 55 -21.57 -19.15 15.44
CA MET A 55 -20.55 -20.06 14.92
C MET A 55 -19.45 -19.30 14.17
N THR A 56 -18.23 -19.81 14.28
CA THR A 56 -17.05 -19.29 13.61
C THR A 56 -16.50 -20.30 12.62
N LEU A 57 -16.24 -19.86 11.39
CA LEU A 57 -15.66 -20.69 10.33
C LEU A 57 -14.37 -20.06 9.80
N LYS A 58 -13.51 -20.89 9.22
CA LYS A 58 -12.34 -20.43 8.49
C LYS A 58 -12.74 -20.22 7.04
N ASN A 59 -12.35 -19.09 6.45
CA ASN A 59 -12.47 -18.83 5.02
C ASN A 59 -11.34 -19.57 4.27
N PRO A 60 -11.63 -20.64 3.53
CA PRO A 60 -10.61 -21.42 2.82
C PRO A 60 -10.26 -20.80 1.45
N CYS A 61 -10.84 -19.64 1.10
CA CYS A 61 -10.62 -19.02 -0.21
C CYS A 61 -9.12 -18.80 -0.45
N ARG A 62 -8.62 -19.43 -1.51
CA ARG A 62 -7.21 -19.29 -1.90
C ARG A 62 -7.02 -17.96 -2.60
N VAL A 63 -6.09 -17.16 -2.08
CA VAL A 63 -5.67 -15.90 -2.70
C VAL A 63 -4.39 -16.18 -3.46
N LEU A 64 -4.36 -15.83 -4.75
CA LEU A 64 -3.15 -15.89 -5.55
C LEU A 64 -2.27 -14.71 -5.19
N PHE A 65 -0.98 -14.97 -4.95
CA PHE A 65 0.01 -13.95 -4.67
C PHE A 65 1.24 -14.20 -5.54
N PRO A 66 1.83 -13.17 -6.16
CA PRO A 66 3.00 -13.32 -7.01
C PRO A 66 4.29 -13.35 -6.18
N GLU A 67 5.38 -13.86 -6.75
CA GLU A 67 6.70 -13.73 -6.12
C GLU A 67 7.15 -12.26 -6.03
N LYS A 68 6.86 -11.48 -7.07
CA LYS A 68 7.18 -10.05 -7.17
C LYS A 68 5.90 -9.24 -7.33
N ILE A 69 5.79 -8.15 -6.60
CA ILE A 69 4.66 -7.22 -6.68
C ILE A 69 5.16 -5.80 -6.92
N ASP A 70 4.53 -5.13 -7.89
CA ASP A 70 4.72 -3.71 -8.15
C ASP A 70 3.63 -2.92 -7.42
N LEU A 71 4.04 -2.05 -6.49
CA LEU A 71 3.14 -1.22 -5.70
C LEU A 71 3.08 0.24 -6.16
N THR A 72 3.71 0.57 -7.29
CA THR A 72 3.80 1.95 -7.82
C THR A 72 2.42 2.58 -7.95
N GLN A 73 1.47 1.88 -8.57
CA GLN A 73 0.10 2.37 -8.81
C GLN A 73 -0.76 2.52 -7.54
N TYR A 74 -0.34 1.95 -6.41
CA TYR A 74 -1.06 1.99 -5.13
C TYR A 74 -0.46 3.01 -4.14
N THR A 75 0.56 3.74 -4.57
CA THR A 75 1.28 4.73 -3.76
C THR A 75 0.92 6.13 -4.23
N THR A 76 0.83 7.09 -3.30
CA THR A 76 0.64 8.50 -3.65
C THR A 76 1.96 9.05 -4.20
N THR A 77 2.26 8.83 -5.49
CA THR A 77 3.52 9.23 -6.14
C THR A 77 3.60 10.73 -6.46
N GLY A 78 2.84 11.57 -5.74
CA GLY A 78 2.78 13.02 -5.93
C GLY A 78 1.79 13.50 -6.99
N TYR A 79 1.26 12.60 -7.84
CA TYR A 79 0.17 12.89 -8.76
C TYR A 79 -1.10 12.17 -8.27
N LEU A 80 -2.08 12.95 -7.82
CA LEU A 80 -3.38 12.45 -7.38
C LEU A 80 -4.46 13.11 -8.23
N ALA A 81 -5.29 12.31 -8.90
CA ALA A 81 -6.45 12.85 -9.60
C ALA A 81 -7.42 13.45 -8.58
N THR A 82 -7.74 14.74 -8.72
CA THR A 82 -8.67 15.44 -7.82
C THR A 82 -10.12 15.29 -8.25
N MET A 83 -10.37 14.70 -9.42
CA MET A 83 -11.71 14.50 -9.97
C MET A 83 -12.34 13.22 -9.40
N PRO A 84 -13.53 13.28 -8.77
CA PRO A 84 -14.19 12.10 -8.20
C PRO A 84 -14.54 11.00 -9.22
N SER A 85 -14.57 11.34 -10.51
CA SER A 85 -14.88 10.44 -11.62
C SER A 85 -13.67 9.68 -12.14
N GLU A 86 -12.46 10.02 -11.71
CA GLU A 86 -11.21 9.40 -12.18
C GLU A 86 -10.53 8.63 -11.04
N PRO A 87 -9.80 7.54 -11.35
CA PRO A 87 -9.00 6.85 -10.35
C PRO A 87 -7.94 7.80 -9.77
N LEU A 88 -7.81 7.79 -8.44
CA LEU A 88 -6.88 8.68 -7.71
C LEU A 88 -5.42 8.57 -8.19
N SER A 89 -5.02 7.43 -8.76
CA SER A 89 -3.73 7.21 -9.41
C SER A 89 -3.95 6.69 -10.83
N SER A 90 -3.58 7.50 -11.82
CA SER A 90 -3.49 7.08 -13.22
C SER A 90 -2.04 6.84 -13.60
N PRO A 91 -1.70 5.80 -14.38
CA PRO A 91 -0.37 5.69 -14.96
C PRO A 91 -0.09 6.95 -15.80
N PRO A 92 1.17 7.45 -15.83
CA PRO A 92 1.50 8.61 -16.64
C PRO A 92 1.26 8.29 -18.12
N SER A 93 0.28 8.97 -18.72
CA SER A 93 0.01 8.89 -20.15
C SER A 93 1.27 9.31 -20.93
N PRO A 94 1.73 8.54 -21.93
CA PRO A 94 2.90 8.93 -22.74
C PRO A 94 2.66 10.17 -23.62
N SER A 95 1.46 10.77 -23.59
CA SER A 95 1.07 11.90 -24.43
C SER A 95 0.96 13.25 -23.70
N SER A 96 1.17 13.33 -22.38
CA SER A 96 1.17 14.60 -21.65
C SER A 96 2.59 15.09 -21.38
N SER A 97 3.34 15.37 -22.44
CA SER A 97 4.42 16.34 -22.37
C SER A 97 3.78 17.74 -22.29
N LEU A 98 4.29 18.58 -21.38
CA LEU A 98 4.13 20.05 -21.26
C LEU A 98 3.50 20.65 -19.99
N SER A 99 3.24 19.87 -18.93
CA SER A 99 3.12 20.45 -17.58
C SER A 99 4.15 19.80 -16.66
N SER A 100 5.26 20.53 -16.50
CA SER A 100 6.49 20.20 -15.78
C SER A 100 6.30 19.66 -14.35
N PRO A 101 7.33 18.99 -13.81
CA PRO A 101 7.23 18.02 -12.72
C PRO A 101 7.22 18.72 -11.36
N ILE A 102 6.34 18.28 -10.46
CA ILE A 102 6.69 18.30 -9.04
C ILE A 102 7.31 16.94 -8.79
N LEU A 103 8.65 16.95 -8.81
CA LEU A 103 9.52 15.87 -8.40
C LEU A 103 8.89 15.16 -7.20
N SER A 104 8.74 13.84 -7.30
CA SER A 104 8.72 13.07 -6.06
C SER A 104 9.99 13.46 -5.29
N PRO A 105 9.96 13.58 -3.95
CA PRO A 105 11.19 13.85 -3.18
C PRO A 105 12.23 12.70 -3.25
N PHE A 106 12.07 11.77 -4.20
CA PHE A 106 12.88 10.60 -4.47
C PHE A 106 13.22 10.43 -5.97
N ALA A 107 12.88 11.38 -6.85
CA ALA A 107 13.25 11.32 -8.27
C ALA A 107 14.62 11.98 -8.46
N ASP A 108 15.65 11.16 -8.69
CA ASP A 108 16.97 11.63 -9.10
C ASP A 108 16.88 12.35 -10.46
N ILE A 109 17.72 13.38 -10.63
CA ILE A 109 17.69 14.39 -11.71
C ILE A 109 17.98 13.83 -13.13
N ASP A 110 18.32 12.55 -13.26
CA ASP A 110 18.77 11.94 -14.51
C ASP A 110 17.66 11.18 -15.26
N GLY A 111 16.62 11.86 -15.73
CA GLY A 111 15.75 11.42 -16.87
C GLY A 111 15.19 9.99 -16.89
N ALA A 112 15.37 9.22 -15.82
CA ALA A 112 15.05 7.82 -15.70
C ALA A 112 13.64 7.74 -15.12
N GLN A 113 12.75 7.05 -15.83
CA GLN A 113 11.49 6.59 -15.27
C GLN A 113 11.74 6.07 -13.86
N PRO A 114 11.00 6.54 -12.83
CA PRO A 114 11.21 6.07 -11.47
C PRO A 114 11.09 4.55 -11.50
N ASP A 115 12.20 3.87 -11.20
CA ASP A 115 12.20 2.41 -11.09
C ASP A 115 11.09 2.06 -10.11
N GLY A 116 10.12 1.28 -10.57
CA GLY A 116 8.87 1.06 -9.84
C GLY A 116 9.13 0.61 -8.40
N ILE A 117 8.13 0.80 -7.53
CA ILE A 117 8.26 0.32 -6.15
C ILE A 117 7.99 -1.19 -6.12
N HIS A 118 9.05 -1.95 -6.34
CA HIS A 118 9.02 -3.41 -6.41
C HIS A 118 9.30 -4.06 -5.06
N TYR A 119 8.54 -5.10 -4.77
CA TYR A 119 8.66 -5.93 -3.58
C TYR A 119 8.78 -7.39 -3.96
N ARG A 120 9.62 -8.13 -3.23
CA ARG A 120 9.81 -9.57 -3.39
C ARG A 120 9.33 -10.33 -2.16
N LEU A 121 8.64 -11.45 -2.40
CA LEU A 121 8.16 -12.34 -1.36
C LEU A 121 9.34 -12.96 -0.62
N LYS A 122 9.36 -12.81 0.71
CA LYS A 122 10.40 -13.34 1.61
C LYS A 122 9.91 -14.45 2.53
N ALA A 123 8.65 -14.39 2.96
CA ALA A 123 8.06 -15.46 3.75
C ALA A 123 6.55 -15.53 3.58
N ILE A 124 5.99 -16.71 3.81
CA ILE A 124 4.56 -16.91 3.99
C ILE A 124 4.31 -17.73 5.25
N ILE A 125 3.21 -17.45 5.92
CA ILE A 125 2.69 -18.28 7.01
C ILE A 125 1.40 -18.89 6.49
N ALA A 126 1.25 -20.21 6.61
CA ALA A 126 0.04 -20.94 6.26
C ALA A 126 -0.57 -21.53 7.53
N HIS A 127 -1.89 -21.41 7.68
CA HIS A 127 -2.64 -22.07 8.75
C HIS A 127 -3.34 -23.32 8.19
N ILE A 128 -2.96 -24.48 8.67
CA ILE A 128 -3.54 -25.78 8.27
C ILE A 128 -4.53 -26.20 9.36
N GLY A 129 -5.80 -26.38 9.01
CA GLY A 129 -6.85 -26.70 9.99
C GLY A 129 -8.06 -25.79 9.84
N ASP A 130 -8.90 -25.80 10.87
CA ASP A 130 -10.16 -25.05 10.92
C ASP A 130 -9.97 -23.66 11.56
N HIS A 131 -11.03 -23.03 12.05
CA HIS A 131 -10.94 -21.72 12.70
C HIS A 131 -10.45 -21.80 14.16
N LYS A 132 -10.75 -22.90 14.84
CA LYS A 132 -10.56 -23.09 16.28
C LYS A 132 -9.25 -23.81 16.60
N LEU A 133 -8.85 -24.75 15.75
CA LEU A 133 -7.70 -25.61 15.90
C LEU A 133 -6.97 -25.73 14.57
N GLY A 134 -5.65 -25.79 14.64
CA GLY A 134 -4.83 -26.00 13.47
C GLY A 134 -3.35 -25.91 13.79
N HIS A 135 -2.57 -25.84 12.72
CA HIS A 135 -1.12 -25.86 12.75
C HIS A 135 -0.56 -24.77 11.84
N PHE A 136 0.43 -24.03 12.33
CA PHE A 136 1.09 -23.01 11.54
C PHE A 136 2.39 -23.54 10.94
N VAL A 137 2.49 -23.40 9.62
CA VAL A 137 3.70 -23.73 8.86
C VAL A 137 4.23 -22.46 8.24
N THR A 138 5.52 -22.23 8.36
CA THR A 138 6.19 -21.07 7.75
C THR A 138 6.99 -21.53 6.54
N TYR A 139 6.89 -20.81 5.44
CA TYR A 139 7.79 -20.97 4.31
C TYR A 139 8.64 -19.72 4.19
N ARG A 140 9.95 -19.87 4.14
CA ARG A 140 10.90 -18.75 4.14
C ARG A 140 11.88 -18.90 2.97
N ARG A 141 12.09 -17.80 2.27
CA ARG A 141 13.10 -17.68 1.22
C ARG A 141 14.48 -17.68 1.85
N GLN A 142 15.41 -18.42 1.26
CA GLN A 142 16.82 -18.35 1.64
C GLN A 142 17.44 -17.03 1.17
N GLU A 143 18.32 -16.46 1.99
CA GLU A 143 19.04 -15.24 1.62
C GLU A 143 20.15 -15.53 0.61
N GLY A 144 20.25 -14.70 -0.44
CA GLY A 144 21.22 -14.87 -1.51
C GLY A 144 20.95 -16.04 -2.48
N GLN A 145 19.90 -16.83 -2.27
CA GLN A 145 19.51 -17.94 -3.15
C GLN A 145 18.02 -17.86 -3.55
N ASP A 146 17.64 -18.68 -4.54
CA ASP A 146 16.26 -18.81 -5.00
C ASP A 146 15.52 -20.01 -4.38
N SER A 147 16.16 -20.67 -3.41
CA SER A 147 15.63 -21.79 -2.64
C SER A 147 14.67 -21.32 -1.53
N TRP A 148 13.76 -22.21 -1.15
CA TRP A 148 12.77 -21.98 -0.10
C TRP A 148 12.81 -23.12 0.91
N TRP A 149 12.55 -22.77 2.17
CA TRP A 149 12.46 -23.71 3.27
C TRP A 149 11.04 -23.76 3.80
N ARG A 150 10.50 -24.95 4.00
CA ARG A 150 9.29 -25.21 4.79
C ARG A 150 9.71 -25.54 6.21
N LEU A 151 9.16 -24.79 7.16
CA LEU A 151 9.46 -24.86 8.58
C LEU A 151 8.16 -25.24 9.31
N SER A 152 8.15 -26.42 9.91
CA SER A 152 7.03 -26.98 10.69
C SER A 152 7.59 -27.59 11.96
N ASP A 153 7.60 -26.81 13.04
CA ASP A 153 8.20 -27.18 14.34
C ASP A 153 9.67 -27.60 14.17
N GLU A 154 10.01 -28.84 14.51
CA GLU A 154 11.36 -29.39 14.37
C GLU A 154 11.69 -29.85 12.93
N SER A 155 10.69 -29.91 12.04
CA SER A 155 10.86 -30.34 10.65
C SER A 155 11.19 -29.17 9.73
N ILE A 156 12.32 -29.29 9.04
CA ILE A 156 12.84 -28.31 8.07
C ILE A 156 13.10 -29.02 6.75
N GLU A 157 12.43 -28.55 5.68
CA GLU A 157 12.50 -29.17 4.35
C GLU A 157 12.73 -28.13 3.28
N GLU A 158 13.64 -28.39 2.33
CA GLU A 158 13.78 -27.54 1.14
C GLU A 158 12.59 -27.78 0.18
N VAL A 159 12.02 -26.70 -0.35
CA VAL A 159 10.88 -26.71 -1.25
C VAL A 159 11.07 -25.73 -2.40
N LYS A 160 10.34 -25.95 -3.50
CA LYS A 160 10.32 -25.04 -4.65
C LYS A 160 9.34 -23.90 -4.42
N LEU A 161 9.61 -22.75 -5.06
CA LEU A 161 8.70 -21.60 -5.09
C LEU A 161 7.27 -21.97 -5.53
N SER A 162 7.12 -22.87 -6.51
CA SER A 162 5.79 -23.30 -6.97
C SER A 162 4.93 -23.84 -5.83
N LYS A 163 5.51 -24.68 -4.95
CA LYS A 163 4.84 -25.22 -3.76
C LYS A 163 4.48 -24.11 -2.77
N VAL A 164 5.29 -23.06 -2.68
CA VAL A 164 5.03 -21.89 -1.82
C VAL A 164 3.83 -21.09 -2.35
N LEU A 165 3.79 -20.79 -3.65
CA LEU A 165 2.70 -20.04 -4.30
C LEU A 165 1.36 -20.82 -4.30
N GLU A 166 1.41 -22.13 -4.06
CA GLU A 166 0.25 -23.01 -3.91
C GLU A 166 -0.44 -22.94 -2.55
N GLN A 167 0.21 -22.37 -1.53
CA GLN A 167 -0.32 -22.39 -0.17
C GLN A 167 -1.52 -21.48 0.03
N GLU A 168 -2.42 -21.90 0.94
CA GLU A 168 -3.46 -21.04 1.51
C GLU A 168 -2.82 -20.08 2.52
N ALA A 169 -2.22 -19.00 2.01
CA ALA A 169 -1.49 -18.05 2.84
C ALA A 169 -2.39 -17.39 3.90
N TYR A 170 -1.93 -17.38 5.13
CA TYR A 170 -2.51 -16.63 6.25
C TYR A 170 -1.83 -15.26 6.38
N MET A 171 -0.50 -15.23 6.26
CA MET A 171 0.28 -13.98 6.17
C MET A 171 1.33 -14.08 5.07
N LEU A 172 1.60 -12.94 4.43
CA LEU A 172 2.68 -12.77 3.46
C LEU A 172 3.63 -11.69 3.96
N PHE A 173 4.92 -11.90 3.75
CA PHE A 173 5.97 -10.93 4.03
C PHE A 173 6.73 -10.63 2.75
N TYR A 174 6.68 -9.37 2.36
CA TYR A 174 7.40 -8.84 1.20
C TYR A 174 8.46 -7.84 1.65
N GLU A 175 9.58 -7.81 0.95
CA GLU A 175 10.66 -6.85 1.16
C GLU A 175 10.94 -6.08 -0.13
N ARG A 176 11.23 -4.79 -0.01
CA ARG A 176 11.53 -3.90 -1.15
C ARG A 176 12.85 -4.30 -1.83
N GLU A 177 12.88 -4.41 -3.16
CA GLU A 177 14.07 -4.89 -3.92
C GLU A 177 15.18 -3.83 -4.11
N ASN A 178 14.88 -2.53 -3.99
CA ASN A 178 15.83 -1.42 -4.21
C ASN A 178 16.02 -0.57 -2.95
N ILE A 179 16.93 -0.97 -2.05
CA ILE A 179 17.39 -0.18 -0.90
C ILE A 179 18.84 0.23 -1.11
#